data_AF-A0A422QFR2-F1
#
_entry.id   AF-A0A422QFR2-F1
#
_cell.length_a   1.000
_cell.length_b   1.000
_cell.length_c   1.000
_cell.angle_alpha   90.00
_cell.angle_beta   90.00
_cell.angle_gamma   90.00
#
_symmetry.space_group_name_H-M   'P 1'
#
loop_
_entity.id
_entity.type
_entity.pdbx_description
1 polymer ?
#
loop_
_entity_poly.entity_id
_entity_poly.type
_entity_poly.pdbx_seq_one_letter_code
_entity_poly.pdbx_strand_id
1 'polypeptide(L)'
;MRLTKLAAAALFLTSGLQAHAGTFQQTATGIEVRPDTGAKVVRLNLMSDNIIQVVKLVQDNKTLTPSLMTVAAPCADKCAFTVTPTTDNVQLKAGKIAATVSLKDGQVQFFDAAGKRFLAQASESMQPVEVGG
;
A
#
# COMPACT_ATOMS: atom_id res chain seq x y z
N MET A 1 -40.07 15.41 -42.97
CA MET A 1 -40.09 16.57 -42.06
C MET A 1 -40.16 16.08 -40.63
N ARG A 2 -39.01 16.00 -39.94
CA ARG A 2 -38.85 16.01 -38.48
C ARG A 2 -37.36 16.25 -38.20
N LEU A 3 -37.02 17.51 -37.93
CA LEU A 3 -35.72 17.93 -37.43
C LEU A 3 -35.61 17.54 -35.95
N THR A 4 -34.51 16.92 -35.52
CA THR A 4 -34.11 16.90 -34.11
C THR A 4 -32.59 16.88 -33.94
N LYS A 5 -32.04 18.09 -33.88
CA LYS A 5 -31.08 18.63 -32.89
C LYS A 5 -29.77 17.87 -32.61
N LEU A 6 -28.68 18.46 -33.12
CA LEU A 6 -27.35 18.41 -32.49
C LEU A 6 -27.41 19.02 -31.08
N ALA A 7 -26.74 18.39 -30.12
CA ALA A 7 -26.28 19.04 -28.90
C ALA A 7 -24.96 18.40 -28.47
N ALA A 8 -23.86 19.08 -28.79
CA ALA A 8 -22.55 18.84 -28.24
C ALA A 8 -22.49 19.43 -26.83
N ALA A 9 -22.02 18.65 -25.85
CA ALA A 9 -21.59 19.16 -24.56
C ALA A 9 -20.25 18.51 -24.22
N ALA A 10 -19.17 19.25 -24.50
CA ALA A 10 -17.83 18.90 -24.11
C ALA A 10 -17.68 19.13 -22.60
N LEU A 11 -17.53 18.05 -21.84
CA LEU A 11 -17.20 18.12 -20.41
C LEU A 11 -15.69 18.19 -20.26
N PHE A 12 -15.18 19.40 -19.98
CA PHE A 12 -13.81 19.62 -19.55
C PHE A 12 -13.60 18.97 -18.17
N LEU A 13 -13.03 17.76 -18.15
CA LEU A 13 -12.48 17.17 -16.93
C LEU A 13 -11.09 17.78 -16.71
N THR A 14 -11.04 18.90 -16.02
CA THR A 14 -9.81 19.40 -15.41
C THR A 14 -9.48 18.50 -14.22
N SER A 15 -8.76 17.40 -14.47
CA SER A 15 -8.12 16.61 -13.43
C SER A 15 -7.02 17.47 -12.80
N GLY A 16 -7.32 18.07 -11.65
CA GLY A 16 -6.29 18.69 -10.82
C GLY A 16 -5.21 17.65 -10.56
N LEU A 17 -3.96 17.98 -10.88
CA LEU A 17 -2.81 17.23 -10.40
C LEU A 17 -2.76 17.41 -8.88
N GLN A 18 -3.50 16.58 -8.16
CA GLN A 18 -3.22 16.34 -6.76
C GLN A 18 -1.87 15.65 -6.73
N ALA A 19 -0.82 16.42 -6.44
CA ALA A 19 0.48 15.89 -6.06
C ALA A 19 0.30 15.14 -4.75
N HIS A 20 -0.08 13.87 -4.86
CA HIS A 20 -0.07 12.97 -3.72
C HIS A 20 1.39 12.77 -3.33
N ALA A 21 1.71 12.94 -2.03
CA ALA A 21 2.95 12.41 -1.49
C ALA A 21 2.98 10.91 -1.81
N GLY A 22 4.11 10.37 -2.27
CA GLY A 22 4.29 8.98 -2.64
C GLY A 22 3.32 8.42 -3.69
N THR A 23 3.48 7.15 -4.03
CA THR A 23 2.54 6.42 -4.89
C THR A 23 2.23 5.05 -4.30
N PHE A 24 1.10 4.46 -4.66
CA PHE A 24 0.77 3.10 -4.26
C PHE A 24 0.10 2.34 -5.39
N GLN A 25 0.15 1.02 -5.29
CA GLN A 25 -0.55 0.10 -6.17
C GLN A 25 -1.17 -1.03 -5.33
N GLN A 26 -2.43 -1.35 -5.60
CA GLN A 26 -3.06 -2.55 -5.06
C GLN A 26 -2.56 -3.79 -5.80
N THR A 27 -2.24 -4.85 -5.06
CA THR A 27 -1.83 -6.15 -5.58
C THR A 27 -2.92 -7.19 -5.32
N ALA A 28 -2.76 -8.41 -5.83
CA ALA A 28 -3.69 -9.51 -5.56
C ALA A 28 -3.78 -9.89 -4.07
N THR A 29 -2.74 -9.58 -3.29
CA THR A 29 -2.59 -10.00 -1.90
C THR A 29 -2.45 -8.84 -0.92
N GLY A 30 -2.56 -7.59 -1.39
CA GLY A 30 -2.45 -6.41 -0.53
C GLY A 30 -2.06 -5.14 -1.27
N ILE A 31 -1.02 -4.44 -0.81
CA ILE A 31 -0.57 -3.17 -1.40
C ILE A 31 0.95 -3.07 -1.47
N GLU A 32 1.43 -2.36 -2.49
CA GLU A 32 2.80 -1.88 -2.61
C GLU A 32 2.81 -0.35 -2.60
N VAL A 33 3.67 0.25 -1.78
CA VAL A 33 3.80 1.69 -1.59
C VAL A 33 5.22 2.12 -1.91
N ARG A 34 5.36 3.18 -2.69
CA ARG A 34 6.61 3.89 -2.95
C ARG A 34 6.52 5.25 -2.27
N PRO A 35 7.01 5.39 -1.03
CA PRO A 35 6.96 6.65 -0.32
C PRO A 35 8.02 7.63 -0.84
N ASP A 36 7.87 8.92 -0.53
CA ASP A 36 8.82 9.95 -0.97
C ASP A 36 10.21 9.79 -0.32
N THR A 37 10.24 9.29 0.91
CA THR A 37 11.45 9.14 1.72
C THR A 37 11.46 7.81 2.46
N GLY A 38 12.63 7.43 3.01
CA GLY A 38 12.79 6.17 3.73
C GLY A 38 13.00 4.98 2.79
N ALA A 39 12.23 3.91 2.99
CA ALA A 39 12.28 2.74 2.13
C ALA A 39 11.86 3.10 0.69
N LYS A 40 12.49 2.50 -0.33
CA LYS A 40 12.05 2.68 -1.72
C LYS A 40 10.72 1.98 -2.01
N VAL A 41 10.51 0.84 -1.36
CA VAL A 41 9.28 0.05 -1.49
C VAL A 41 8.84 -0.46 -0.13
N VAL A 42 7.56 -0.31 0.20
CA VAL A 42 6.90 -0.93 1.35
C VAL A 42 5.78 -1.82 0.82
N ARG A 43 5.88 -3.12 1.08
CA ARG A 43 4.85 -4.11 0.70
C ARG A 43 4.11 -4.57 1.94
N LEU A 44 2.78 -4.53 1.87
CA LEU A 44 1.90 -5.19 2.81
C LEU A 44 1.25 -6.37 2.11
N ASN A 45 1.61 -7.59 2.53
CA ASN A 45 0.97 -8.82 2.05
C ASN A 45 0.03 -9.33 3.15
N LEU A 46 -1.25 -9.47 2.82
CA LEU A 46 -2.22 -10.13 3.68
C LEU A 46 -1.94 -11.63 3.66
N MET A 47 -1.63 -12.20 4.82
CA MET A 47 -1.37 -13.64 4.99
C MET A 47 -2.60 -14.38 5.49
N SER A 48 -3.49 -13.70 6.22
CA SER A 48 -4.82 -14.13 6.63
C SER A 48 -5.61 -12.90 7.08
N ASP A 49 -6.90 -13.05 7.40
CA ASP A 49 -7.78 -11.95 7.87
C ASP A 49 -7.28 -11.18 9.11
N ASN A 50 -6.24 -11.66 9.78
CA ASN A 50 -5.63 -11.09 10.98
C ASN A 50 -4.09 -11.05 10.95
N ILE A 51 -3.45 -11.37 9.83
CA ILE A 51 -1.98 -11.41 9.71
C ILE A 51 -1.56 -10.66 8.44
N ILE A 52 -0.71 -9.65 8.61
CA ILE A 52 -0.12 -8.88 7.50
C ILE A 52 1.40 -9.00 7.61
N GLN A 53 2.06 -9.44 6.54
CA GLN A 53 3.50 -9.38 6.40
C GLN A 53 3.90 -8.00 5.87
N VAL A 54 4.85 -7.36 6.56
CA VAL A 54 5.46 -6.10 6.13
C VAL A 54 6.83 -6.39 5.55
N VAL A 55 7.11 -5.87 4.35
CA VAL A 55 8.44 -5.95 3.73
C VAL A 55 8.86 -4.56 3.27
N LYS A 56 10.02 -4.09 3.73
CA LYS A 56 10.61 -2.82 3.31
C LYS A 56 11.91 -3.04 2.56
N LEU A 57 12.05 -2.39 1.41
CA LEU A 57 13.20 -2.53 0.53
C LEU A 57 13.83 -1.17 0.27
N VAL A 58 15.16 -1.12 0.33
CA VAL A 58 15.97 0.06 -0.04
C VAL A 58 16.22 0.16 -1.55
N GLN A 59 15.80 -0.85 -2.31
CA GLN A 59 15.95 -0.94 -3.77
C GLN A 59 14.63 -1.44 -4.37
N ASP A 60 14.24 -0.87 -5.52
CA ASP A 60 13.15 -1.41 -6.32
C ASP A 60 13.52 -2.79 -6.88
N ASN A 61 12.51 -3.64 -7.09
CA ASN A 61 12.64 -4.93 -7.78
C ASN A 61 13.66 -5.92 -7.18
N LYS A 62 14.04 -5.75 -5.91
CA LYS A 62 14.90 -6.72 -5.22
C LYS A 62 14.18 -8.06 -5.07
N THR A 63 14.78 -9.11 -5.63
CA THR A 63 14.35 -10.49 -5.41
C THR A 63 14.68 -10.89 -3.98
N LEU A 64 13.67 -11.42 -3.28
CA LEU A 64 13.83 -11.92 -1.92
C LEU A 64 14.00 -13.44 -1.95
N THR A 65 14.98 -13.93 -1.22
CA THR A 65 15.10 -15.36 -0.94
C THR A 65 13.89 -15.82 -0.13
N PRO A 66 13.26 -16.96 -0.48
CA PRO A 66 12.15 -17.51 0.30
C PRO A 66 12.51 -17.70 1.78
N SER A 67 11.53 -17.50 2.66
CA SER A 67 11.70 -17.71 4.10
C SER A 67 11.87 -19.19 4.42
N LEU A 68 12.77 -19.51 5.35
CA LEU A 68 12.87 -20.85 5.94
C LEU A 68 11.89 -21.07 7.10
N MET A 69 11.31 -19.98 7.65
CA MET A 69 10.42 -20.02 8.82
C MET A 69 8.95 -19.90 8.43
N THR A 70 8.64 -19.07 7.43
CA THR A 70 7.26 -18.86 6.97
C THR A 70 6.89 -19.88 5.91
N VAL A 71 6.02 -20.82 6.26
CA VAL A 71 5.50 -21.85 5.33
C VAL A 71 4.22 -21.42 4.61
N ALA A 72 3.52 -20.41 5.14
CA ALA A 72 2.29 -19.89 4.56
C ALA A 72 2.58 -18.93 3.39
N ALA A 73 1.78 -19.03 2.33
CA ALA A 73 1.77 -18.05 1.24
C ALA A 73 0.78 -16.91 1.55
N PRO A 74 0.98 -15.71 0.97
CA PRO A 74 -0.01 -14.64 1.02
C PRO A 74 -1.39 -15.12 0.58
N CYS A 75 -2.41 -14.65 1.29
CA CYS A 75 -3.79 -15.00 1.07
C CYS A 75 -4.34 -14.20 -0.12
N ALA A 76 -4.15 -14.75 -1.31
CA ALA A 76 -4.68 -14.22 -2.57
C ALA A 76 -6.22 -14.34 -2.58
N ASP A 77 -6.79 -15.12 -3.50
CA ASP A 77 -8.25 -15.25 -3.71
C ASP A 77 -9.04 -15.81 -2.51
N LYS A 78 -8.36 -16.13 -1.41
CA LYS A 78 -8.94 -16.69 -0.18
C LYS A 78 -9.28 -15.64 0.88
N CYS A 79 -8.75 -14.43 0.78
CA CYS A 79 -9.00 -13.35 1.75
C CYS A 79 -9.60 -12.13 1.06
N ALA A 80 -10.57 -11.52 1.75
CA ALA A 80 -11.15 -10.26 1.32
C ALA A 80 -10.46 -9.10 2.04
N PHE A 81 -10.10 -8.05 1.29
CA PHE A 81 -9.60 -6.81 1.85
C PHE A 81 -10.02 -5.62 1.00
N THR A 82 -9.98 -4.45 1.63
CA THR A 82 -10.24 -3.17 0.96
C THR A 82 -9.01 -2.28 1.07
N VAL A 83 -8.74 -1.52 0.01
CA VAL A 83 -7.69 -0.51 0.00
C VAL A 83 -8.34 0.87 -0.07
N THR A 84 -8.04 1.73 0.90
CA THR A 84 -8.59 3.10 0.97
C THR A 84 -7.44 4.10 1.00
N PRO A 85 -7.21 4.84 -0.09
CA PRO A 85 -6.27 5.96 -0.08
C PRO A 85 -6.86 7.16 0.69
N THR A 86 -5.98 7.89 1.35
CA THR A 86 -6.22 9.21 1.93
C THR A 86 -5.18 10.18 1.36
N THR A 87 -5.19 11.44 1.79
CA THR A 87 -4.22 12.44 1.32
C THR A 87 -2.76 12.02 1.57
N ASP A 88 -2.47 11.49 2.77
CA ASP A 88 -1.08 11.24 3.20
C ASP A 88 -0.76 9.76 3.41
N ASN A 89 -1.76 8.90 3.36
CA ASN A 89 -1.63 7.49 3.71
C ASN A 89 -2.50 6.60 2.84
N VAL A 90 -2.15 5.33 2.75
CA VAL A 90 -3.01 4.27 2.20
C VAL A 90 -3.30 3.23 3.28
N GLN A 91 -4.58 2.87 3.44
CA GLN A 91 -5.02 1.86 4.38
C GLN A 91 -5.38 0.56 3.66
N LEU A 92 -4.83 -0.55 4.13
CA LEU A 92 -5.31 -1.91 3.84
C LEU A 92 -6.13 -2.38 5.04
N LYS A 93 -7.40 -2.72 4.82
CA LYS A 93 -8.30 -3.26 5.86
C LYS A 93 -8.77 -4.65 5.46
N ALA A 94 -8.61 -5.61 6.37
CA ALA A 94 -9.09 -6.98 6.26
C ALA A 94 -10.01 -7.32 7.45
N GLY A 95 -10.42 -8.59 7.57
CA GLY A 95 -11.47 -9.02 8.52
C GLY A 95 -11.30 -8.51 9.96
N LYS A 96 -10.12 -8.70 10.57
CA LYS A 96 -9.86 -8.34 11.98
C LYS A 96 -8.72 -7.35 12.19
N ILE A 97 -8.08 -6.91 11.11
CA ILE A 97 -6.90 -6.05 11.16
C ILE A 97 -6.95 -4.99 10.06
N ALA A 98 -6.46 -3.81 10.36
CA ALA A 98 -6.12 -2.80 9.37
C ALA A 98 -4.68 -2.35 9.55
N ALA A 99 -4.02 -2.05 8.44
CA ALA A 99 -2.69 -1.47 8.40
C ALA A 99 -2.69 -0.24 7.52
N THR A 100 -2.04 0.82 7.97
CA THR A 100 -1.94 2.08 7.24
C THR A 100 -0.47 2.36 6.97
N VAL A 101 -0.15 2.75 5.73
CA VAL A 101 1.20 3.12 5.31
C VAL A 101 1.21 4.60 4.94
N SER A 102 2.14 5.35 5.51
CA SER A 102 2.41 6.73 5.16
C SER A 102 3.05 6.80 3.77
N LEU A 103 2.47 7.64 2.90
CA LEU A 103 3.02 7.88 1.56
C LEU A 103 4.23 8.83 1.59
N LYS A 104 4.46 9.52 2.71
CA LYS A 104 5.62 10.40 2.90
C LYS A 104 6.91 9.63 3.18
N ASP A 105 6.84 8.64 4.06
CA ASP A 105 8.02 7.99 4.63
C ASP A 105 7.90 6.46 4.79
N GLY A 106 6.78 5.88 4.39
CA GLY A 106 6.56 4.44 4.44
C GLY A 106 6.34 3.88 5.84
N GLN A 107 6.13 4.72 6.86
CA GLN A 107 5.83 4.24 8.22
C GLN A 107 4.51 3.46 8.26
N VAL A 108 4.51 2.37 9.05
CA VAL A 108 3.36 1.46 9.15
C VAL A 108 2.71 1.55 10.52
N GLN A 109 1.39 1.60 10.54
CA GLN A 109 0.57 1.59 11.76
C GLN A 109 -0.52 0.52 11.65
N PHE A 110 -0.80 -0.19 12.74
CA PHE A 110 -1.80 -1.25 12.80
C PHE A 110 -2.94 -0.92 13.76
N PHE A 111 -4.13 -1.34 13.36
CA PHE A 111 -5.39 -1.08 14.03
C PHE A 111 -6.18 -2.39 14.13
N ASP A 112 -6.92 -2.54 15.22
CA ASP A 112 -7.86 -3.63 15.40
C ASP A 112 -9.16 -3.41 14.61
N ALA A 113 -10.08 -4.37 14.68
CA ALA A 113 -11.38 -4.30 13.99
C ALA A 113 -12.25 -3.10 14.44
N ALA A 114 -12.03 -2.57 15.65
CA ALA A 114 -12.73 -1.40 16.16
C ALA A 114 -12.06 -0.08 15.73
N GLY A 115 -10.94 -0.15 15.00
CA GLY A 115 -10.18 1.02 14.57
C GLY A 115 -9.25 1.58 15.64
N LYS A 116 -9.02 0.85 16.74
CA LYS A 116 -8.05 1.27 17.76
C LYS A 116 -6.64 0.88 17.32
N ARG A 117 -5.74 1.86 17.30
CA ARG A 117 -4.32 1.64 16.99
C ARG A 117 -3.65 0.84 18.11
N PHE A 118 -3.01 -0.28 17.77
CA PHE A 118 -2.31 -1.12 18.75
C PHE A 118 -0.80 -1.20 18.48
N LEU A 119 -0.35 -0.91 17.27
CA LEU A 119 1.07 -0.83 16.93
C LEU A 119 1.31 0.37 16.01
N ALA A 120 2.34 1.15 16.30
CA ALA A 120 2.86 2.16 15.39
C ALA A 120 4.36 1.98 15.33
N GLN A 121 4.89 1.99 14.11
CA GLN A 121 6.33 2.01 13.92
C GLN A 121 6.91 3.31 14.49
N ALA A 122 8.09 3.22 15.11
CA ALA A 122 8.89 4.40 15.40
C ALA A 122 9.60 4.88 14.13
N SER A 123 10.14 6.10 14.18
CA SER A 123 11.03 6.60 13.14
C SER A 123 12.19 5.64 12.91
N GLU A 124 12.53 5.41 11.66
CA GLU A 124 13.63 4.53 11.25
C GLU A 124 14.48 5.21 10.18
N SER A 125 15.71 4.74 10.00
CA SER A 125 16.55 5.05 8.86
C SER A 125 17.04 3.74 8.23
N MET A 126 17.06 3.69 6.90
CA MET A 126 17.56 2.53 6.17
C MET A 126 18.70 2.98 5.26
N GLN A 127 19.89 2.42 5.46
CA GLN A 127 21.08 2.67 4.63
C GLN A 127 21.65 1.33 4.19
N PRO A 128 22.05 1.18 2.92
CA PRO A 128 22.80 0.01 2.48
C PRO A 128 24.10 -0.15 3.27
N VAL A 129 24.47 -1.39 3.56
CA VAL A 129 25.76 -1.73 4.15
C VAL A 129 26.48 -2.64 3.15
N GLU A 130 27.69 -2.24 2.77
CA GLU A 130 28.60 -3.07 2.00
C GLU A 130 29.23 -4.11 2.93
N VAL A 131 29.03 -5.39 2.63
CA VAL A 131 29.66 -6.49 3.38
C VAL A 131 30.78 -7.03 2.51
N GLY A 132 32.02 -6.75 2.88
CA GLY A 132 33.20 -7.25 2.16
C GLY A 132 33.25 -8.78 2.17
N GLY A 133 33.48 -9.37 1.00
CA GLY A 133 33.86 -10.77 0.83
C GLY A 133 35.37 -10.93 0.73
#